data_AF-A0A3R7TD62-F1
#
_entry.id   AF-A0A3R7TD62-F1
#
_cell.length_a   1.000
_cell.length_b   1.000
_cell.length_c   1.000
_cell.angle_alpha   90.00
_cell.angle_beta   90.00
_cell.angle_gamma   90.00
#
_symmetry.space_group_name_H-M   'P 1'
#
loop_
_entity.id
_entity.type
_entity.pdbx_description
1 polymer ?
#
loop_
_entity_poly.entity_id
_entity_poly.type
_entity_poly.pdbx_seq_one_letter_code
_entity_poly.pdbx_strand_id
1 'polypeptide(L)' 'MSASHPPEFQFLWRKITPEWQERIFNFWLAEQAIPQEIARSRLREVIGALTIDDNIVAICSASVNRQAPIISQPM' A
#
# COMPACT_ATOMS: atom_id res chain seq x y z
N MET A 1 -18.82 25.12 28.11
CA MET A 1 -18.78 23.78 27.47
C MET A 1 -17.74 23.87 26.37
N SER A 2 -16.56 23.29 26.58
CA SER A 2 -15.49 23.29 25.57
C SER A 2 -15.87 22.29 24.49
N ALA A 3 -16.00 22.74 23.24
CA ALA A 3 -16.12 21.84 22.11
C ALA A 3 -14.81 21.03 22.04
N SER A 4 -14.88 19.75 22.40
CA SER A 4 -13.80 18.81 22.18
C SER A 4 -13.59 18.73 20.67
N HIS A 5 -12.56 19.40 20.15
CA HIS A 5 -12.11 19.19 18.79
C HIS A 5 -11.88 17.67 18.62
N PRO A 6 -12.46 17.02 17.58
CA PRO A 6 -12.12 15.64 17.31
C PRO A 6 -10.59 15.56 17.11
N PRO A 7 -9.92 14.49 17.59
CA PRO A 7 -8.48 14.35 17.44
C PRO A 7 -8.12 14.56 15.97
N GLU A 8 -7.22 15.50 15.70
CA GLU A 8 -6.73 15.75 14.34
C GLU A 8 -5.89 14.54 13.92
N PHE A 9 -6.48 13.63 13.16
CA PHE A 9 -5.74 12.51 12.59
C PHE A 9 -4.81 13.04 11.50
N GLN A 10 -3.50 12.88 11.71
CA GLN A 10 -2.52 13.22 10.70
C GLN A 10 -2.29 12.02 9.77
N PHE A 11 -2.80 12.12 8.56
CA PHE A 11 -2.54 11.14 7.50
C PHE A 11 -1.19 11.42 6.84
N LEU A 12 -0.29 10.43 6.85
CA LEU A 12 1.01 10.55 6.22
C LEU A 12 1.21 9.45 5.16
N TRP A 13 1.50 9.86 3.92
CA TRP A 13 1.96 8.94 2.88
C TRP A 13 3.46 8.69 3.05
N ARG A 14 3.82 7.41 3.14
CA ARG A 14 5.20 6.95 3.32
C ARG A 14 5.74 6.42 1.99
N LYS A 15 6.96 6.84 1.67
CA LYS A 15 7.76 6.25 0.59
C LYS A 15 8.16 4.83 0.97
N ILE A 16 8.07 3.91 0.01
CA ILE A 16 8.42 2.51 0.23
C ILE A 16 9.94 2.31 0.14
N THR A 17 10.59 2.30 1.30
CA THR A 17 11.97 1.83 1.48
C THR A 17 11.98 0.31 1.76
N PRO A 18 13.13 -0.38 1.72
CA PRO A 18 13.21 -1.79 2.11
C PRO A 18 12.66 -2.07 3.51
N GLU A 19 12.90 -1.19 4.47
CA GLU A 19 12.35 -1.29 5.83
C GLU A 19 10.81 -1.23 5.82
N TRP A 20 10.24 -0.34 5.01
CA TRP A 20 8.80 -0.25 4.83
C TRP A 20 8.23 -1.48 4.13
N GLN A 21 8.97 -2.11 3.21
CA GLN A 21 8.52 -3.38 2.60
C GLN A 21 8.40 -4.49 3.65
N GLU A 22 9.34 -4.60 4.59
CA GLU A 22 9.22 -5.57 5.70
C GLU A 22 8.05 -5.23 6.63
N ARG A 23 7.83 -3.95 6.95
CA ARG A 23 6.67 -3.53 7.76
C ARG A 23 5.35 -3.89 7.09
N ILE A 24 5.24 -3.66 5.78
CA ILE A 24 4.05 -3.98 4.98
C ILE A 24 3.85 -5.49 4.88
N PHE A 25 4.92 -6.25 4.68
CA PHE A 25 4.86 -7.70 4.66
C PHE A 25 4.34 -8.26 5.99
N ASN A 26 4.91 -7.81 7.11
CA ASN A 26 4.48 -8.24 8.44
C ASN A 26 3.04 -7.83 8.74
N PHE A 27 2.63 -6.62 8.33
CA PHE A 27 1.25 -6.16 8.45
C PHE A 27 0.29 -7.07 7.66
N TRP A 28 0.60 -7.41 6.42
CA TRP A 28 -0.24 -8.32 5.63
C TRP A 28 -0.37 -9.71 6.25
N LEU A 29 0.71 -10.26 6.82
CA LEU A 29 0.65 -11.56 7.50
C LEU A 29 -0.19 -11.50 8.77
N ALA A 30 -0.03 -10.45 9.58
CA ALA A 30 -0.78 -10.26 10.82
C ALA A 30 -2.29 -10.13 10.55
N GLU A 31 -2.66 -9.33 9.55
CA GLU A 31 -4.05 -9.10 9.15
C GLU A 31 -4.62 -10.20 8.24
N GLN A 32 -3.79 -11.18 7.85
CA GLN A 32 -4.13 -12.20 6.85
C GLN A 32 -4.69 -11.59 5.55
N ALA A 33 -4.22 -10.39 5.18
CA ALA A 33 -4.76 -9.59 4.08
C ALA A 33 -4.44 -10.19 2.70
N ILE A 34 -3.36 -10.97 2.60
CA ILE A 34 -2.88 -11.62 1.38
C ILE A 34 -2.30 -13.00 1.75
N PRO A 35 -2.47 -14.04 0.89
CA PRO A 35 -1.82 -15.34 1.10
C PRO A 35 -0.29 -15.23 1.22
N GLN A 36 0.28 -15.93 2.20
CA GLN A 36 1.71 -15.84 2.53
C GLN A 36 2.60 -16.23 1.34
N GLU A 37 2.15 -17.16 0.49
CA GLU A 37 2.90 -17.67 -0.65
C GLU A 37 3.16 -16.58 -1.69
N ILE A 38 2.26 -15.61 -1.81
CA ILE A 38 2.36 -14.54 -2.80
C ILE A 38 2.77 -13.19 -2.19
N ALA A 39 2.66 -13.02 -0.87
CA ALA A 39 2.89 -11.75 -0.18
C ALA A 39 4.24 -11.10 -0.54
N ARG A 40 5.34 -11.87 -0.54
CA ARG A 40 6.67 -11.38 -0.97
C ARG A 40 6.67 -10.87 -2.42
N SER A 41 6.05 -11.60 -3.33
CA SER A 41 6.01 -11.23 -4.75
C SER A 41 5.19 -9.96 -5.01
N ARG A 42 4.18 -9.68 -4.17
CA ARG A 42 3.29 -8.53 -4.28
C ARG A 42 3.91 -7.23 -3.77
N LEU A 43 4.93 -7.29 -2.91
CA LEU A 43 5.64 -6.09 -2.40
C LEU A 43 6.20 -5.20 -3.52
N ARG A 44 6.62 -5.79 -4.64
CA ARG A 44 7.16 -5.04 -5.80
C ARG A 44 6.13 -4.12 -6.46
N GLU A 45 4.84 -4.36 -6.21
CA GLU A 45 3.75 -3.58 -6.79
C GLU A 45 3.33 -2.45 -5.83
N VAL A 46 3.81 -2.44 -4.60
CA VAL A 46 3.46 -1.44 -3.59
C VAL A 46 4.20 -0.15 -3.87
N ILE A 47 3.45 0.93 -4.05
CA ILE A 47 3.99 2.27 -4.38
C ILE A 47 3.89 3.25 -3.20
N GLY A 48 3.11 2.92 -2.17
CA GLY A 48 2.97 3.75 -0.98
C GLY A 48 2.19 3.07 0.14
N ALA A 49 2.36 3.59 1.35
CA ALA A 49 1.58 3.23 2.52
C ALA A 49 1.08 4.49 3.21
N LEU A 50 -0.16 4.45 3.70
CA LEU A 50 -0.78 5.51 4.48
C LEU A 50 -0.70 5.15 5.96
N THR A 51 -0.27 6.10 6.78
CA THR A 51 -0.20 5.91 8.24
C THR A 51 -1.01 6.93 9.02
N ILE A 52 -1.52 6.51 10.17
CA ILE A 52 -2.05 7.35 11.26
C ILE A 52 -1.32 6.93 12.53
N ASP A 53 -0.71 7.87 13.26
CA ASP A 53 0.08 7.59 14.47
C ASP A 53 1.11 6.46 14.28
N ASP A 54 1.79 6.46 13.13
CA ASP A 54 2.74 5.45 12.66
C ASP A 54 2.21 4.01 12.45
N ASN A 55 0.89 3.82 12.56
CA ASN A 55 0.20 2.58 12.20
C ASN A 55 -0.20 2.59 10.72
N ILE A 56 0.00 1.48 10.03
CA ILE A 56 -0.44 1.34 8.63
C ILE A 56 -1.96 1.23 8.61
N VAL A 57 -2.62 2.11 7.85
CA VAL A 57 -4.08 2.09 7.69
C VAL A 57 -4.51 1.79 6.25
N ALA A 58 -3.63 2.03 5.28
CA ALA A 58 -3.86 1.66 3.90
C ALA A 58 -2.54 1.43 3.16
N ILE A 59 -2.59 0.60 2.12
CA ILE A 59 -1.46 0.30 1.24
C ILE A 59 -1.94 0.49 -0.20
N CYS A 60 -1.20 1.26 -1.00
CA CYS A 60 -1.50 1.46 -2.41
C CYS A 60 -0.52 0.68 -3.30
N SER A 61 -1.08 -0.02 -4.28
CA SER A 61 -0.31 -0.82 -5.24
C SER A 61 -0.62 -0.39 -6.66
N ALA A 62 0.39 -0.42 -7.53
CA ALA A 62 0.24 -0.24 -8.97
C ALA A 62 0.73 -1.50 -9.68
N SER A 63 -0.18 -2.17 -10.39
CA SER A 63 0.17 -3.29 -11.27
C SER A 63 0.35 -2.74 -12.68
N VAL A 64 1.53 -2.94 -13.28
CA VAL A 64 1.72 -2.67 -14.71
C VAL A 64 1.07 -3.81 -15.48
N ASN A 65 -0.06 -3.55 -16.12
CA ASN A 65 -0.73 -4.52 -16.97
C ASN A 65 0.13 -4.74 -18.23
N ARG A 66 0.98 -5.78 -18.24
CA ARG A 66 1.86 -6.11 -19.38
C ARG A 66 1.10 -6.61 -20.61
N GLN A 67 -0.23 -6.63 -20.57
CA GLN A 67 -1.13 -7.02 -21.66
C GLN A 67 -1.92 -5.83 -22.21
N ALA A 68 -1.33 -4.63 -22.29
CA ALA A 68 -1.91 -3.61 -23.17
C ALA A 68 -1.87 -4.18 -24.61
N PRO A 69 -3.02 -4.38 -25.29
CA PRO A 69 -3.00 -4.92 -26.64
C PRO A 69 -2.18 -3.99 -27.53
N ILE A 70 -1.32 -4.56 -28.37
CA ILE A 70 -0.75 -3.84 -29.51
C ILE A 70 -1.96 -3.38 -30.31
N ILE A 71 -2.28 -2.08 -30.22
CA ILE A 71 -3.25 -1.48 -31.12
C ILE A 71 -2.56 -1.51 -32.48
N SER A 72 -2.85 -2.55 -33.26
CA SER A 72 -2.49 -2.63 -34.66
C SER A 72 -3.05 -1.37 -35.32
N GLN A 73 -2.17 -0.46 -35.75
CA GLN A 73 -2.58 0.68 -36.55
C GLN A 73 -3.24 0.16 -37.83
N PRO A 74 -4.35 0.76 -38.30
CA PRO A 74 -4.94 0.37 -39.57
C PRO A 74 -3.99 0.76 -40.71
N MET A 75 -3.98 -0.09 -41.73
CA MET A 75 -3.21 0.03 -42.97
C MET A 75 -3.39 1.37 -43.69
#